data_AF-A0A8C7E9T2-F1
#
_entry.id   AF-A0A8C7E9T2-F1
#
_cell.length_a   1.000
_cell.length_b   1.000
_cell.length_c   1.000
_cell.angle_alpha   90.00
_cell.angle_beta   90.00
_cell.angle_gamma   90.00
#
_symmetry.space_group_name_H-M   'P 1'
#
loop_
_entity.id
_entity.type
_entity.pdbx_description
1 polymer ?
#
loop_
_entity_poly.entity_id
_entity_poly.type
_entity_poly.pdbx_seq_one_letter_code
_entity_poly.pdbx_strand_id
1 'polypeptide(L)'
;MSVPPRIPSRVSIDGDPHFIISVPQKEDAICFNINENPGAVLNLIKDPVTGITVNGELIGDKKANNDSKIQNTYFGRLGITNKHLNLRVMVTPEKITVQNGAEKTGFTWLDSVTLQQEGLNLIINRKKNLVLSMGGGASFVIVLHQVWKKHPLHQDFLGLYTLDSGKLSKQTHGLLGQFFQPIDFTILEIHPGSDPKKPDATMIVKNNELTVTRGWQKDYRKDPKNGIDVPCWFVHNNGAGLIDGVHTDYIVSSLF
;
A
#
# COMPACT_ATOMS: atom_id res chain seq x y z
N MET A 1 -13.06 -44.67 17.60
CA MET A 1 -12.11 -43.54 17.46
C MET A 1 -12.65 -42.62 16.40
N SER A 2 -13.26 -41.51 16.82
CA SER A 2 -13.90 -40.50 15.96
C SER A 2 -12.84 -39.55 15.42
N VAL A 3 -12.76 -39.45 14.10
CA VAL A 3 -11.91 -38.47 13.39
C VAL A 3 -12.48 -37.07 13.67
N PRO A 4 -11.69 -36.10 14.16
CA PRO A 4 -12.20 -34.76 14.39
C PRO A 4 -12.46 -34.06 13.05
N PRO A 5 -13.53 -33.24 12.94
CA PRO A 5 -13.85 -32.54 11.71
C PRO A 5 -12.76 -31.53 11.36
N ARG A 6 -12.33 -31.53 10.10
CA ARG A 6 -11.44 -30.50 9.54
C ARG A 6 -12.14 -29.15 9.66
N ILE A 7 -11.64 -28.31 10.56
CA ILE A 7 -12.03 -26.90 10.66
C ILE A 7 -11.67 -26.25 9.30
N PRO A 8 -12.60 -25.59 8.59
CA PRO A 8 -12.27 -24.91 7.36
C PRO A 8 -11.24 -23.84 7.68
N SER A 9 -10.11 -23.85 6.96
CA SER A 9 -9.14 -22.77 6.97
C SER A 9 -9.90 -21.46 6.73
N ARG A 10 -9.96 -20.59 7.75
CA ARG A 10 -10.48 -19.24 7.60
C ARG A 10 -9.75 -18.61 6.42
N VAL A 11 -10.49 -18.31 5.36
CA VAL A 11 -10.02 -17.45 4.27
C VAL A 11 -9.57 -16.16 4.95
N SER A 12 -8.26 -15.87 4.89
CA SER A 12 -7.76 -14.56 5.29
C SER A 12 -8.34 -13.58 4.30
N ILE A 13 -9.37 -12.84 4.72
CA ILE A 13 -9.95 -11.77 3.93
C ILE A 13 -9.01 -10.58 4.15
N ASP A 14 -7.98 -10.48 3.29
CA ASP A 14 -7.09 -9.33 3.20
C ASP A 14 -7.96 -8.11 2.88
N GLY A 15 -8.00 -7.19 3.83
CA GLY A 15 -9.15 -6.33 3.99
C GLY A 15 -8.83 -4.96 4.51
N ASP A 16 -7.62 -4.45 4.32
CA ASP A 16 -7.24 -3.05 4.52
C ASP A 16 -5.98 -2.77 3.67
N PRO A 17 -5.61 -1.51 3.38
CA PRO A 17 -4.28 -1.25 2.83
C PRO A 17 -3.22 -1.68 3.85
N HIS A 18 -2.60 -2.82 3.61
CA HIS A 18 -1.48 -3.34 4.39
C HIS A 18 -0.18 -2.72 3.87
N PHE A 19 0.42 -1.85 4.67
CA PHE A 19 1.72 -1.27 4.35
C PHE A 19 2.81 -2.20 4.86
N ILE A 20 3.75 -2.60 3.99
CA ILE A 20 4.90 -3.42 4.35
C ILE A 20 6.16 -2.57 4.19
N ILE A 21 6.84 -2.32 5.29
CA ILE A 21 8.11 -1.58 5.35
C ILE A 21 9.23 -2.61 5.56
N SER A 22 9.96 -2.90 4.48
CA SER A 22 11.14 -3.75 4.55
C SER A 22 12.28 -3.02 5.26
N VAL A 23 12.96 -3.69 6.19
CA VAL A 23 14.16 -3.18 6.88
C VAL A 23 15.33 -4.12 6.52
N PRO A 24 16.02 -3.90 5.39
CA PRO A 24 16.98 -4.86 4.85
C PRO A 24 18.12 -5.20 5.82
N GLN A 25 18.55 -4.25 6.64
CA GLN A 25 19.63 -4.44 7.61
C GLN A 25 19.27 -5.44 8.73
N LYS A 26 17.97 -5.72 8.92
CA LYS A 26 17.46 -6.70 9.89
C LYS A 26 16.98 -7.99 9.23
N GLU A 27 16.97 -8.04 7.89
CA GLU A 27 16.32 -9.11 7.12
C GLU A 27 14.86 -9.36 7.55
N ASP A 28 14.17 -8.29 7.98
CA ASP A 28 12.83 -8.36 8.55
C ASP A 28 11.98 -7.17 8.09
N ALA A 29 10.69 -7.18 8.43
CA ALA A 29 9.75 -6.15 8.02
C ALA A 29 8.83 -5.70 9.15
N ILE A 30 8.38 -4.45 9.06
CA ILE A 30 7.30 -3.88 9.86
C ILE A 30 6.08 -3.76 8.96
N CYS A 31 4.89 -4.04 9.48
CA CYS A 31 3.65 -3.85 8.75
C CYS A 31 2.58 -3.17 9.61
N PHE A 32 1.68 -2.43 8.97
CA PHE A 32 0.57 -1.77 9.65
C PHE A 32 -0.56 -1.50 8.65
N ASN A 33 -1.74 -1.18 9.17
CA ASN A 33 -2.92 -0.80 8.39
C ASN A 33 -3.27 0.66 8.68
N ILE A 34 -4.05 1.27 7.79
CA ILE A 34 -4.80 2.50 8.08
C ILE A 34 -6.28 2.20 7.88
N ASN A 35 -7.02 2.26 8.99
CA ASN A 35 -8.45 2.01 9.03
C ASN A 35 -9.16 3.36 8.96
N GLU A 36 -9.46 3.80 7.74
CA GLU A 36 -10.17 5.04 7.45
C GLU A 36 -11.42 4.78 6.61
N ASN A 37 -12.34 5.74 6.59
CA ASN A 37 -13.60 5.55 5.88
C ASN A 37 -13.44 5.63 4.35
N PRO A 38 -14.29 4.93 3.58
CA PRO A 38 -14.37 5.12 2.13
C PRO A 38 -14.52 6.61 1.77
N GLY A 39 -13.77 7.06 0.77
CA GLY A 39 -13.68 8.46 0.34
C GLY A 39 -12.53 9.24 0.99
N ALA A 40 -11.91 8.74 2.07
CA ALA A 40 -10.70 9.34 2.61
C ALA A 40 -9.56 9.28 1.57
N VAL A 41 -8.83 10.39 1.41
CA VAL A 41 -7.65 10.45 0.52
C VAL A 41 -6.40 10.58 1.38
N LEU A 42 -5.52 9.59 1.28
CA LEU A 42 -4.26 9.53 2.02
C LEU A 42 -3.11 10.10 1.18
N ASN A 43 -2.30 10.99 1.76
CA ASN A 43 -1.00 11.36 1.23
C ASN A 43 0.02 10.29 1.55
N LEU A 44 0.40 9.52 0.54
CA LEU A 44 1.30 8.38 0.69
C LEU A 44 2.75 8.82 0.58
N ILE A 45 3.06 9.65 -0.41
CA ILE A 45 4.41 10.12 -0.70
C ILE A 45 4.32 11.59 -1.12
N LYS A 46 5.20 12.42 -0.57
CA LYS A 46 5.40 13.80 -0.98
C LYS A 46 6.87 14.13 -0.89
N ASP A 47 7.49 14.35 -2.04
CA ASP A 47 8.88 14.81 -2.13
C ASP A 47 8.92 16.20 -2.76
N PRO A 48 9.15 17.26 -1.96
CA PRO A 48 9.16 18.63 -2.48
C PRO A 48 10.32 18.90 -3.44
N VAL A 49 11.41 18.13 -3.36
CA VAL A 49 12.62 18.37 -4.18
C VAL A 49 12.47 17.79 -5.57
N THR A 50 11.93 16.58 -5.70
CA THR A 50 11.65 15.97 -7.01
C THR A 50 10.30 16.42 -7.60
N GLY A 51 9.45 17.03 -6.77
CA GLY A 51 8.09 17.46 -7.13
C GLY A 51 7.09 16.30 -7.18
N ILE A 52 7.48 15.10 -6.76
CA ILE A 52 6.64 13.90 -6.78
C ILE A 52 5.63 13.94 -5.63
N THR A 53 4.37 13.63 -5.93
CA THR A 53 3.34 13.39 -4.91
C THR A 53 2.51 12.19 -5.32
N VAL A 54 2.22 11.31 -4.36
CA VAL A 54 1.37 10.14 -4.53
C VAL A 54 0.29 10.17 -3.45
N ASN A 55 -0.97 10.21 -3.89
CA ASN A 55 -2.15 10.16 -3.04
C ASN A 55 -2.99 8.93 -3.40
N GLY A 56 -3.71 8.38 -2.42
CA GLY A 56 -4.61 7.25 -2.61
C GLY A 56 -5.96 7.47 -1.96
N GLU A 57 -7.04 7.33 -2.73
CA GLU A 57 -8.42 7.38 -2.24
C GLU A 57 -8.88 5.98 -1.87
N LEU A 58 -9.43 5.86 -0.66
CA LEU A 58 -9.97 4.62 -0.13
C LEU A 58 -11.39 4.36 -0.65
N ILE A 59 -11.67 3.11 -0.95
CA ILE A 59 -13.01 2.57 -1.23
C ILE A 59 -13.31 1.46 -0.23
N GLY A 60 -14.58 1.29 0.11
CA GLY A 60 -15.02 0.17 0.95
C GLY A 60 -15.49 -1.02 0.13
N ASP A 61 -15.93 -2.06 0.83
CA ASP A 61 -16.70 -3.15 0.23
C ASP A 61 -17.96 -2.69 -0.52
N LYS A 62 -18.43 -3.49 -1.50
CA LYS A 62 -19.63 -3.22 -2.33
C LYS A 62 -20.91 -3.05 -1.52
N LYS A 63 -20.96 -3.65 -0.32
CA LYS A 63 -22.08 -3.51 0.62
C LYS A 63 -21.51 -3.05 1.95
N ALA A 64 -22.08 -1.98 2.50
CA ALA A 64 -21.92 -1.69 3.91
C ALA A 64 -22.50 -2.87 4.69
N ASN A 65 -21.67 -3.58 5.46
CA ASN A 65 -22.22 -4.49 6.46
C ASN A 65 -22.93 -3.61 7.49
N ASN A 66 -24.24 -3.82 7.68
CA ASN A 66 -25.03 -3.14 8.72
C ASN A 66 -24.62 -3.56 10.14
N ASP A 67 -23.73 -4.54 10.28
CA ASP A 67 -23.11 -4.90 11.54
C ASP A 67 -21.91 -3.99 11.80
N SER A 68 -21.77 -3.55 13.05
CA SER A 68 -20.76 -2.64 13.62
C SER A 68 -19.29 -3.08 13.52
N LYS A 69 -18.92 -3.86 12.49
CA LYS A 69 -17.54 -4.18 12.14
C LYS A 69 -16.97 -3.05 11.30
N ILE A 70 -15.76 -2.63 11.65
CA ILE A 70 -14.90 -1.78 10.83
C ILE A 70 -14.94 -2.33 9.40
N GLN A 71 -15.39 -1.50 8.46
CA GLN A 71 -15.52 -1.89 7.06
C GLN A 71 -14.12 -1.92 6.46
N ASN A 72 -13.78 -3.04 5.83
CA ASN A 72 -12.53 -3.20 5.09
C ASN A 72 -12.41 -2.10 4.02
N THR A 73 -11.24 -1.49 3.91
CA THR A 73 -10.97 -0.48 2.88
C THR A 73 -9.81 -0.84 1.96
N TYR A 74 -9.81 -0.27 0.76
CA TYR A 74 -8.81 -0.56 -0.26
C TYR A 74 -8.52 0.70 -1.07
N PHE A 75 -7.36 0.79 -1.73
CA PHE A 75 -7.15 1.88 -2.69
C PHE A 75 -8.01 1.66 -3.94
N GLY A 76 -8.98 2.55 -4.16
CA GLY A 76 -9.79 2.55 -5.38
C GLY A 76 -9.22 3.49 -6.44
N ARG A 77 -8.50 4.54 -6.03
CA ARG A 77 -7.89 5.50 -6.95
C ARG A 77 -6.52 5.91 -6.44
N LEU A 78 -5.55 5.95 -7.33
CA LEU A 78 -4.23 6.52 -7.07
C LEU A 78 -4.01 7.72 -7.98
N GLY A 79 -3.57 8.83 -7.38
CA GLY A 79 -3.11 10.01 -8.10
C GLY A 79 -1.62 10.18 -7.89
N ILE A 80 -0.88 10.22 -8.99
CA ILE A 80 0.55 10.45 -8.98
C ILE A 80 0.83 11.71 -9.79
N THR A 81 1.53 12.66 -9.20
CA THR A 81 1.90 13.90 -9.88
C THR A 81 3.38 14.16 -9.83
N ASN A 82 3.91 14.83 -10.85
CA ASN A 82 5.18 15.52 -10.75
C ASN A 82 4.95 17.00 -11.11
N LYS A 83 5.11 17.88 -10.12
CA LYS A 83 4.89 19.32 -10.27
C LYS A 83 5.83 19.96 -11.30
N HIS A 84 7.08 19.52 -11.36
CA HIS A 84 8.10 20.11 -12.24
C HIS A 84 7.88 19.73 -13.70
N LEU A 85 7.31 18.54 -13.94
CA LEU A 85 6.99 18.04 -15.28
C LEU A 85 5.55 18.37 -15.72
N ASN A 86 4.75 19.03 -14.87
CA ASN A 86 3.32 19.25 -15.09
C ASN A 86 2.56 17.96 -15.48
N LEU A 87 2.94 16.86 -14.82
CA LEU A 87 2.50 15.51 -15.15
C LEU A 87 1.54 15.00 -14.07
N ARG A 88 0.43 14.40 -14.49
CA ARG A 88 -0.54 13.74 -13.61
C ARG A 88 -0.90 12.36 -14.17
N VAL A 89 -0.86 11.35 -13.31
CA VAL A 89 -1.29 9.99 -13.61
C VAL A 89 -2.40 9.62 -12.64
N MET A 90 -3.56 9.24 -13.17
CA MET A 90 -4.66 8.69 -12.40
C MET A 90 -4.80 7.20 -12.73
N VAL A 91 -4.85 6.37 -11.70
CA VAL A 91 -5.02 4.93 -11.84
C VAL A 91 -6.27 4.52 -11.07
N THR A 92 -7.16 3.80 -11.73
CA THR A 92 -8.35 3.17 -11.15
C THR A 92 -8.41 1.71 -11.61
N PRO A 93 -9.21 0.86 -10.97
CA PRO A 93 -9.46 -0.50 -11.44
C PRO A 93 -9.97 -0.60 -12.88
N GLU A 94 -10.60 0.45 -13.41
CA GLU A 94 -11.16 0.47 -14.77
C GLU A 94 -10.18 1.00 -15.81
N LYS A 95 -9.38 2.02 -15.47
CA LYS A 95 -8.54 2.72 -16.45
C LYS A 95 -7.31 3.39 -15.83
N ILE A 96 -6.33 3.63 -16.70
CA ILE A 96 -5.15 4.44 -16.42
C ILE A 96 -5.27 5.70 -17.28
N THR A 97 -4.99 6.87 -16.71
CA THR A 97 -5.02 8.15 -17.44
C THR A 97 -3.75 8.92 -17.16
N VAL A 98 -3.04 9.31 -18.22
CA VAL A 98 -1.84 10.13 -18.17
C VAL A 98 -2.19 11.49 -18.74
N GLN A 99 -1.90 12.55 -17.99
CA GLN A 99 -2.08 13.93 -18.42
C GLN A 99 -0.74 14.67 -18.34
N ASN A 100 -0.27 15.16 -19.48
CA ASN A 100 0.95 15.95 -19.61
C ASN A 100 0.56 17.33 -20.15
N GLY A 101 0.50 18.33 -19.27
CA GLY A 101 -0.08 19.63 -19.61
C GLY A 101 -1.53 19.53 -20.07
N ALA A 102 -1.80 19.92 -21.32
CA ALA A 102 -3.13 19.86 -21.94
C ALA A 102 -3.45 18.50 -22.57
N GLU A 103 -2.43 17.69 -22.87
CA GLU A 103 -2.61 16.38 -23.49
C GLU A 103 -3.05 15.35 -22.46
N LYS A 104 -4.04 14.54 -22.83
CA LYS A 104 -4.61 13.50 -21.97
C LYS A 104 -4.78 12.20 -22.73
N THR A 105 -4.14 11.15 -22.25
CA THR A 105 -4.16 9.81 -22.85
C THR A 105 -4.76 8.81 -21.86
N GLY A 106 -5.70 8.00 -22.33
CA GLY A 106 -6.34 6.94 -21.54
C GLY A 106 -5.88 5.55 -22.00
N PHE A 107 -5.69 4.65 -21.04
CA PHE A 107 -5.37 3.25 -21.24
C PHE A 107 -6.27 2.37 -20.37
N THR A 108 -6.34 1.09 -20.70
CA THR A 108 -7.04 0.06 -19.96
C THR A 108 -6.06 -1.00 -19.45
N TRP A 109 -6.48 -1.78 -18.47
CA TRP A 109 -5.71 -2.95 -18.01
C TRP A 109 -5.63 -4.08 -19.03
N LEU A 110 -6.29 -3.97 -20.19
CA LEU A 110 -6.15 -4.94 -21.28
C LEU A 110 -5.02 -4.60 -22.25
N ASP A 111 -4.44 -3.39 -22.12
CA ASP A 111 -3.38 -2.92 -23.00
C ASP A 111 -2.02 -3.51 -22.58
N SER A 112 -1.08 -3.51 -23.53
CA SER A 112 0.35 -3.76 -23.32
C SER A 112 1.11 -2.58 -23.91
N VAL A 113 1.51 -1.63 -23.07
CA VAL A 113 2.05 -0.33 -23.51
C VAL A 113 3.34 -0.05 -22.78
N THR A 114 4.33 0.44 -23.52
CA THR A 114 5.51 1.13 -22.99
C THR A 114 5.47 2.57 -23.47
N LEU A 115 5.24 3.50 -22.55
CA LEU A 115 5.25 4.93 -22.80
C LEU A 115 6.51 5.53 -22.19
N GLN A 116 7.36 6.07 -23.04
CA GLN A 116 8.56 6.81 -22.64
C GLN A 116 8.40 8.27 -23.09
N GLN A 117 8.30 9.16 -22.12
CA GLN A 117 8.27 10.61 -22.32
C GLN A 117 9.33 11.24 -21.42
N GLU A 118 9.64 12.52 -21.65
CA GLU A 118 10.63 13.23 -20.83
C GLU A 118 10.22 13.19 -19.35
N GLY A 119 11.07 12.56 -18.53
CA GLY A 119 10.83 12.39 -17.09
C GLY A 119 9.73 11.39 -16.70
N LEU A 120 9.16 10.62 -17.64
CA LEU A 120 8.18 9.56 -17.37
C LEU A 120 8.50 8.28 -18.15
N ASN A 121 8.64 7.18 -17.43
CA ASN A 121 8.56 5.84 -18.01
C ASN A 121 7.35 5.11 -17.41
N LEU A 122 6.47 4.62 -18.26
CA LEU A 122 5.22 3.95 -17.86
C LEU A 122 5.05 2.67 -18.67
N ILE A 123 4.93 1.54 -17.97
CA ILE A 123 4.77 0.22 -18.57
C ILE A 123 3.48 -0.41 -18.04
N ILE A 124 2.51 -0.63 -18.92
CA ILE A 124 1.27 -1.36 -18.61
C ILE A 124 1.46 -2.80 -19.02
N ASN A 125 1.45 -3.71 -18.03
CA ASN A 125 1.45 -5.14 -18.26
C ASN A 125 0.02 -5.66 -18.19
N ARG A 126 -0.50 -6.08 -19.33
CA ARG A 126 -1.86 -6.60 -19.51
C ARG A 126 -2.33 -7.49 -18.35
N LYS A 127 -3.42 -7.08 -17.71
CA LYS A 127 -4.13 -7.74 -16.58
C LYS A 127 -3.25 -8.03 -15.36
N LYS A 128 -2.10 -7.37 -15.22
CA LYS A 128 -1.16 -7.63 -14.12
C LYS A 128 -0.89 -6.38 -13.31
N ASN A 129 -0.15 -5.45 -13.88
CA ASN A 129 0.34 -4.29 -13.14
C ASN A 129 0.71 -3.14 -14.09
N LEU A 130 0.88 -1.98 -13.47
CA LEU A 130 1.46 -0.79 -14.05
C LEU A 130 2.80 -0.52 -13.34
N VAL A 131 3.88 -0.38 -14.09
CA VAL A 131 5.17 0.08 -13.57
C VAL A 131 5.35 1.54 -13.99
N LEU A 132 5.62 2.40 -13.02
CA LEU A 132 5.75 3.84 -13.20
C LEU A 132 7.09 4.30 -12.65
N SER A 133 7.87 5.01 -13.45
CA SER A 133 9.09 5.69 -13.00
C SER A 133 9.03 7.17 -13.40
N MET A 134 9.32 8.07 -12.47
CA MET A 134 9.29 9.52 -12.71
C MET A 134 10.64 10.17 -12.37
N GLY A 135 11.07 11.13 -13.19
CA GLY A 135 12.26 11.95 -12.95
C GLY A 135 13.56 11.18 -12.78
N GLY A 136 13.62 9.94 -13.28
CA GLY A 136 14.77 9.04 -13.16
C GLY A 136 15.06 8.52 -11.75
N GLY A 137 14.13 8.64 -10.78
CA GLY A 137 14.46 8.49 -9.37
C GLY A 137 13.56 7.65 -8.47
N ALA A 138 12.24 7.68 -8.69
CA ALA A 138 11.30 6.85 -7.93
C ALA A 138 10.57 5.90 -8.88
N SER A 139 10.48 4.62 -8.52
CA SER A 139 9.77 3.62 -9.30
C SER A 139 8.75 2.89 -8.45
N PHE A 140 7.52 2.80 -8.96
CA PHE A 140 6.39 2.18 -8.30
C PHE A 140 5.81 1.07 -9.17
N VAL A 141 5.28 0.03 -8.54
CA VAL A 141 4.35 -0.91 -9.16
C VAL A 141 2.97 -0.69 -8.57
N ILE A 142 2.00 -0.51 -9.44
CA ILE A 142 0.58 -0.52 -9.09
C ILE A 142 -0.02 -1.82 -9.59
N VAL A 143 -0.54 -2.63 -8.68
CA VAL A 143 -1.14 -3.94 -8.99
C VAL A 143 -2.66 -3.80 -9.00
N LEU A 144 -3.29 -4.38 -10.02
CA LEU A 144 -4.74 -4.53 -10.05
C LEU A 144 -5.14 -5.85 -9.40
N HIS A 145 -5.85 -5.78 -8.28
CA HIS A 145 -6.46 -6.94 -7.63
C HIS A 145 -7.88 -7.13 -8.17
N GLN A 146 -8.03 -8.10 -9.06
CA GLN A 146 -9.34 -8.40 -9.65
C GLN A 146 -10.11 -9.39 -8.78
N VAL A 147 -11.28 -8.98 -8.37
CA VAL A 147 -12.26 -9.85 -7.72
C VAL A 147 -13.15 -10.45 -8.81
N TRP A 148 -13.64 -11.68 -8.60
CA TRP A 148 -14.62 -12.26 -9.52
C TRP A 148 -15.84 -11.32 -9.68
N LYS A 149 -16.26 -11.09 -10.93
CA LYS A 149 -17.30 -10.11 -11.32
C LYS A 149 -18.62 -10.16 -10.52
N LYS A 150 -19.06 -11.33 -10.04
CA LYS A 150 -20.29 -11.46 -9.24
C LYS A 150 -20.02 -11.62 -7.73
N HIS A 151 -18.83 -11.26 -7.27
CA HIS A 151 -18.53 -11.33 -5.84
C HIS A 151 -19.48 -10.42 -5.07
N PRO A 152 -20.19 -10.95 -4.06
CA PRO A 152 -21.29 -10.24 -3.40
C PRO A 152 -20.82 -9.09 -2.49
N LEU A 153 -19.54 -9.08 -2.09
CA LEU A 153 -19.01 -8.19 -1.05
C LEU A 153 -17.85 -7.31 -1.51
N HIS A 154 -17.01 -7.76 -2.45
CA HIS A 154 -15.74 -7.09 -2.77
C HIS A 154 -15.76 -6.58 -4.20
N GLN A 155 -15.03 -5.49 -4.43
CA GLN A 155 -14.79 -4.88 -5.74
C GLN A 155 -13.30 -4.91 -6.07
N ASP A 156 -12.96 -4.71 -7.34
CA ASP A 156 -11.57 -4.59 -7.76
C ASP A 156 -10.91 -3.41 -7.04
N PHE A 157 -9.64 -3.58 -6.69
CA PHE A 157 -8.88 -2.56 -5.97
C PHE A 157 -7.42 -2.53 -6.42
N LEU A 158 -6.68 -1.53 -5.93
CA LEU A 158 -5.29 -1.28 -6.27
C LEU A 158 -4.37 -1.57 -5.09
N GLY A 159 -3.21 -2.16 -5.39
CA GLY A 159 -2.06 -2.20 -4.49
C GLY A 159 -0.98 -1.23 -5.01
N LEU A 160 -0.35 -0.47 -4.12
CA LEU A 160 0.80 0.39 -4.43
C LEU A 160 2.05 -0.16 -3.75
N TYR A 161 3.10 -0.37 -4.53
CA TYR A 161 4.37 -0.90 -4.04
C TYR A 161 5.55 -0.08 -4.56
N THR A 162 6.52 0.16 -3.69
CA THR A 162 7.76 0.85 -4.07
C THR A 162 8.79 -0.19 -4.55
N LEU A 163 9.35 0.04 -5.74
CA LEU A 163 10.46 -0.74 -6.30
C LEU A 163 11.82 -0.11 -5.95
N ASP A 164 11.91 1.20 -6.15
CA ASP A 164 13.11 1.97 -5.90
C ASP A 164 12.71 3.37 -5.43
N SER A 165 13.25 3.77 -4.28
CA SER A 165 13.12 5.10 -3.69
C SER A 165 14.46 5.85 -3.66
N GLY A 166 15.52 5.29 -4.24
CA GLY A 166 16.91 5.69 -4.05
C GLY A 166 17.27 7.10 -4.54
N LYS A 167 16.43 7.76 -5.34
CA LYS A 167 16.63 9.19 -5.69
C LYS A 167 15.49 10.11 -5.26
N LEU A 168 14.59 9.64 -4.41
CA LEU A 168 13.74 10.54 -3.64
C LEU A 168 14.61 11.28 -2.62
N SER A 169 14.27 12.55 -2.35
CA SER A 169 15.10 13.38 -1.49
C SER A 169 14.97 13.00 -0.02
N LYS A 170 15.92 13.48 0.80
CA LYS A 170 15.83 13.34 2.26
C LYS A 170 14.65 14.10 2.88
N GLN A 171 14.00 14.98 2.12
CA GLN A 171 12.80 15.70 2.53
C GLN A 171 11.51 14.97 2.16
N THR A 172 11.62 13.76 1.60
CA THR A 172 10.46 12.94 1.28
C THR A 172 9.71 12.55 2.55
N HIS A 173 8.41 12.78 2.52
CA HIS A 173 7.50 12.45 3.61
C HIS A 173 6.18 11.90 3.04
N GLY A 174 5.13 11.86 3.85
CA GLY A 174 3.89 11.14 3.61
C GLY A 174 3.86 9.82 4.37
N LEU A 175 2.69 9.18 4.38
CA LEU A 175 2.44 7.99 5.18
C LEU A 175 3.47 6.89 4.93
N LEU A 176 3.86 6.69 3.65
CA LEU A 176 4.91 5.78 3.22
C LEU A 176 6.27 6.47 3.07
N GLY A 177 6.28 7.70 2.56
CA GLY A 177 7.52 8.41 2.20
C GLY A 177 8.48 8.61 3.36
N GLN A 178 7.98 8.72 4.59
CA GLN A 178 8.81 8.80 5.80
C GLN A 178 9.74 7.59 6.00
N PHE A 179 9.39 6.42 5.44
CA PHE A 179 10.17 5.18 5.57
C PHE A 179 11.15 4.96 4.42
N PHE A 180 11.29 5.93 3.51
CA PHE A 180 12.35 5.89 2.49
C PHE A 180 13.71 6.34 3.01
N GLN A 181 13.74 6.91 4.22
CA GLN A 181 14.96 7.04 5.00
C GLN A 181 15.13 5.78 5.87
N PRO A 182 16.39 5.40 6.21
CA PRO A 182 16.64 4.24 7.06
C PRO A 182 15.88 4.31 8.37
N ILE A 183 15.23 3.21 8.73
CA ILE A 183 14.59 3.00 10.03
C ILE A 183 15.24 1.80 10.70
N ASP A 184 15.36 1.85 12.02
CA ASP A 184 15.84 0.75 12.83
C ASP A 184 14.84 0.41 13.93
N PHE A 185 14.82 -0.84 14.35
CA PHE A 185 14.01 -1.33 15.45
C PHE A 185 14.71 -2.46 16.20
N THR A 186 14.31 -2.65 17.46
CA THR A 186 14.72 -3.77 18.31
C THR A 186 13.48 -4.52 18.79
N ILE A 187 13.54 -5.85 18.77
CA ILE A 187 12.49 -6.71 19.31
C ILE A 187 12.95 -7.28 20.64
N LEU A 188 12.11 -7.13 21.64
CA LEU A 188 12.27 -7.61 23.01
C LEU A 188 11.05 -8.46 23.39
N GLU A 189 11.22 -9.27 24.43
CA GLU A 189 10.09 -9.94 25.12
C GLU A 189 9.11 -10.67 24.19
N ILE A 190 9.61 -11.53 23.30
CA ILE A 190 8.72 -12.35 22.46
C ILE A 190 7.95 -13.32 23.36
N HIS A 191 6.62 -13.24 23.33
CA HIS A 191 5.72 -14.07 24.13
C HIS A 191 4.51 -14.56 23.33
N PRO A 192 3.79 -15.59 23.79
CA PRO A 192 2.55 -16.01 23.15
C PRO A 192 1.56 -14.84 23.06
N GLY A 193 0.99 -14.64 21.87
CA GLY A 193 -0.10 -13.70 21.63
C GLY A 193 -1.47 -14.36 21.77
N SER A 194 -2.53 -13.62 21.45
CA SER A 194 -3.92 -14.14 21.49
C SER A 194 -4.16 -15.31 20.52
N ASP A 195 -3.47 -15.31 19.37
CA ASP A 195 -3.39 -16.46 18.47
C ASP A 195 -2.04 -17.14 18.71
N PRO A 196 -2.00 -18.44 19.09
CA PRO A 196 -0.76 -19.16 19.34
C PRO A 196 0.22 -19.19 18.14
N LYS A 197 -0.27 -18.93 16.92
CA LYS A 197 0.57 -18.85 15.71
C LYS A 197 1.11 -17.45 15.43
N LYS A 198 0.69 -16.45 16.20
CA LYS A 198 1.05 -15.04 16.06
C LYS A 198 1.57 -14.53 17.41
N PRO A 199 2.85 -14.79 17.73
CA PRO A 199 3.44 -14.29 18.96
C PRO A 199 3.44 -12.76 19.00
N ASP A 200 3.28 -12.21 20.19
CA ASP A 200 3.41 -10.79 20.47
C ASP A 200 4.84 -10.50 20.96
N ALA A 201 5.27 -9.25 20.82
CA ALA A 201 6.57 -8.79 21.29
C ALA A 201 6.56 -7.28 21.58
N THR A 202 7.58 -6.83 22.29
CA THR A 202 7.85 -5.41 22.53
C THR A 202 8.84 -4.91 21.48
N MET A 203 8.43 -3.94 20.65
CA MET A 203 9.28 -3.29 19.66
C MET A 203 9.73 -1.92 20.16
N ILE A 204 11.04 -1.68 20.17
CA ILE A 204 11.61 -0.34 20.33
C ILE A 204 11.91 0.24 18.95
N VAL A 205 11.23 1.33 18.58
CA VAL A 205 11.37 1.99 17.27
C VAL A 205 11.14 3.50 17.42
N LYS A 206 11.99 4.34 16.82
CA LYS A 206 11.90 5.81 16.92
C LYS A 206 11.74 6.34 18.37
N ASN A 207 12.43 5.72 19.34
CA ASN A 207 12.31 6.01 20.77
C ASN A 207 10.94 5.71 21.40
N ASN A 208 10.07 4.97 20.71
CA ASN A 208 8.80 4.47 21.23
C ASN A 208 8.90 2.98 21.55
N GLU A 209 8.12 2.56 22.53
CA GLU A 209 7.91 1.16 22.88
C GLU A 209 6.50 0.76 22.43
N LEU A 210 6.41 -0.23 21.54
CA LEU A 210 5.18 -0.66 20.90
C LEU A 210 4.96 -2.15 21.13
N THR A 211 3.75 -2.55 21.52
CA THR A 211 3.35 -3.96 21.40
C THR A 211 3.09 -4.27 19.93
N VAL A 212 3.76 -5.29 19.41
CA VAL A 212 3.65 -5.74 18.02
C VAL A 212 3.31 -7.22 17.95
N THR A 213 2.65 -7.64 16.88
CA THR A 213 2.27 -9.05 16.67
C THR A 213 2.95 -9.60 15.43
N ARG A 214 3.59 -10.77 15.51
CA ARG A 214 4.17 -11.42 14.34
C ARG A 214 3.07 -11.93 13.42
N GLY A 215 3.16 -11.58 12.14
CA GLY A 215 2.20 -11.99 11.12
C GLY A 215 2.85 -12.25 9.76
N TRP A 216 2.01 -12.65 8.81
CA TRP A 216 2.36 -12.82 7.42
C TRP A 216 1.48 -11.90 6.58
N GLN A 217 2.08 -11.20 5.63
CA GLN A 217 1.42 -10.29 4.69
C GLN A 217 1.81 -10.64 3.26
N LYS A 218 0.95 -10.32 2.29
CA LYS A 218 1.20 -10.60 0.88
C LYS A 218 1.88 -9.41 0.19
N ASP A 219 3.05 -9.65 -0.39
CA ASP A 219 3.74 -8.73 -1.28
C ASP A 219 3.55 -9.14 -2.75
N TYR A 220 2.94 -8.26 -3.55
CA TYR A 220 2.57 -8.53 -4.93
C TYR A 220 3.54 -7.92 -5.96
N ARG A 221 4.67 -7.34 -5.52
CA ARG A 221 5.67 -6.72 -6.43
C ARG A 221 6.18 -7.68 -7.49
N LYS A 222 6.55 -8.90 -7.09
CA LYS A 222 7.19 -9.91 -7.95
C LYS A 222 6.19 -10.88 -8.58
N ASP A 223 5.14 -11.23 -7.84
CA ASP A 223 4.04 -12.07 -8.34
C ASP A 223 2.70 -11.36 -8.10
N PRO A 224 2.23 -10.53 -9.05
CA PRO A 224 0.97 -9.82 -8.95
C PRO A 224 -0.26 -10.73 -8.84
N LYS A 225 -0.13 -12.01 -9.20
CA LYS A 225 -1.26 -12.95 -9.22
C LYS A 225 -1.41 -13.67 -7.89
N ASN A 226 -0.31 -14.20 -7.35
CA ASN A 226 -0.36 -15.04 -6.14
C ASN A 226 0.13 -14.32 -4.89
N GLY A 227 0.94 -13.28 -5.05
CA GLY A 227 1.66 -12.64 -3.95
C GLY A 227 2.70 -13.56 -3.31
N ILE A 228 3.67 -12.97 -2.62
CA ILE A 228 4.67 -13.67 -1.84
C ILE A 228 4.39 -13.40 -0.37
N ASP A 229 4.37 -14.44 0.46
CA ASP A 229 4.23 -14.29 1.90
C ASP A 229 5.49 -13.68 2.49
N VAL A 230 5.35 -12.54 3.14
CA VAL A 230 6.41 -11.81 3.84
C VAL A 230 6.07 -11.79 5.33
N PRO A 231 6.94 -12.32 6.20
CA PRO A 231 6.71 -12.23 7.63
C PRO A 231 7.03 -10.80 8.09
N CYS A 232 6.22 -10.24 8.99
CA CYS A 232 6.41 -8.88 9.50
C CYS A 232 5.91 -8.74 10.94
N TRP A 233 6.41 -7.73 11.63
CA TRP A 233 5.87 -7.27 12.90
C TRP A 233 4.76 -6.26 12.66
N PHE A 234 3.54 -6.63 13.06
CA PHE A 234 2.36 -5.81 12.88
C PHE A 234 2.25 -4.77 14.00
N VAL A 235 2.26 -3.50 13.63
CA VAL A 235 1.99 -2.36 14.51
C VAL A 235 0.50 -2.04 14.46
N HIS A 236 -0.13 -2.06 15.64
CA HIS A 236 -1.56 -1.84 15.82
C HIS A 236 -1.93 -0.35 15.74
N ASN A 237 -3.23 -0.04 15.88
CA ASN A 237 -3.75 1.32 16.07
C ASN A 237 -3.33 2.31 14.97
N ASN A 238 -3.54 1.95 13.71
CA ASN A 238 -3.21 2.79 12.56
C ASN A 238 -1.73 3.22 12.50
N GLY A 239 -0.83 2.36 12.98
CA GLY A 239 0.62 2.64 12.99
C GLY A 239 1.06 3.64 14.06
N ALA A 240 0.24 3.92 15.07
CA ALA A 240 0.57 4.86 16.14
C ALA A 240 1.94 4.55 16.79
N GLY A 241 2.77 5.59 16.94
CA GLY A 241 4.13 5.48 17.46
C GLY A 241 5.18 4.95 16.47
N LEU A 242 4.76 4.35 15.35
CA LEU A 242 5.65 4.02 14.22
C LEU A 242 5.67 5.18 13.20
N ILE A 243 4.51 5.68 12.81
CA ILE A 243 4.38 6.83 11.91
C ILE A 243 4.65 8.14 12.65
N ASP A 244 5.18 9.14 11.94
CA ASP A 244 5.29 10.48 12.48
C ASP A 244 3.89 11.10 12.66
N GLY A 245 3.58 11.64 13.84
CA GLY A 245 2.25 12.19 14.13
C GLY A 245 1.17 11.12 14.27
N VAL A 246 -0.02 11.40 13.74
CA VAL A 246 -1.16 10.46 13.72
C VAL A 246 -1.67 10.23 12.29
N HIS A 247 -2.35 9.10 12.06
CA HIS A 247 -2.81 8.71 10.72
C HIS A 247 -3.66 9.77 10.01
N THR A 248 -4.47 10.53 10.74
CA THR A 248 -5.32 11.60 10.20
C THR A 248 -4.52 12.79 9.66
N ASP A 249 -3.27 12.99 10.08
CA ASP A 249 -2.39 14.05 9.57
C ASP A 249 -2.04 13.82 8.09
N TYR A 250 -2.21 12.59 7.61
CA TYR A 250 -1.99 12.20 6.22
C TYR A 250 -3.25 12.27 5.36
N ILE A 251 -4.39 12.71 5.90
CA ILE A 251 -5.62 12.89 5.11
C ILE A 251 -5.57 14.23 4.37
N VAL A 252 -5.81 14.19 3.06
CA VAL A 252 -5.87 15.36 2.19
C VAL A 252 -7.24 15.51 1.54
N SER A 253 -7.58 16.72 1.09
CA SER A 253 -8.90 17.03 0.53
C SER A 253 -9.12 16.50 -0.89
N SER A 254 -8.03 16.23 -1.62
CA SER A 254 -8.09 15.87 -3.03
C SER A 254 -6.96 14.94 -3.44
N LEU A 255 -7.20 14.19 -4.51
CA LEU A 255 -6.22 13.29 -5.11
C LEU A 255 -5.08 14.05 -5.82
N PHE A 256 -5.32 15.28 -6.26
CA PHE A 256 -4.40 16.15 -7.01
C PHE A 256 -4.35 17.57 -6.44
#